data_AF-A0A401ZHU0-F1
#
_entry.id   AF-A0A401ZHU0-F1
#
_cell.length_a   1.000
_cell.length_b   1.000
_cell.length_c   1.000
_cell.angle_alpha   90.00
_cell.angle_beta   90.00
_cell.angle_gamma   90.00
#
_symmetry.space_group_name_H-M   'P 1'
#
loop_
_entity.id
_entity.type
_entity.pdbx_description
1 polymer ?
#
loop_
_entity_poly.entity_id
_entity_poly.type
_entity_poly.pdbx_seq_one_letter_code
_entity_poly.pdbx_strand_id
1 'polypeptide(L)'
;MPGFLASIHVTNVLGLVIFLVLWIVLGELTHVLVLLGRHEPLVGWAVGPCGLTLMVLREPSLLSLWLDVLVPAVVSGSVLSIGLFTSLSPIALPHHYLLKFIILACGVVLTSLADLVSVLRDLRYPLWGEARILRTMQFLRSNWSKIHFTSFGHSYLRTHFGSNPSELLQMLSL
;
A
#
# COMPACT_ATOMS: atom_id res chain seq x y z
N MET A 1 35.11 -14.68 -7.53
CA MET A 1 33.66 -14.58 -7.26
C MET A 1 33.48 -13.95 -5.89
N PRO A 2 32.72 -12.86 -5.73
CA PRO A 2 32.77 -12.07 -4.51
C PRO A 2 32.17 -12.87 -3.34
N GLY A 3 32.99 -13.16 -2.33
CA GLY A 3 32.63 -13.94 -1.13
C GLY A 3 31.55 -13.29 -0.24
N PHE A 4 30.99 -12.14 -0.63
CA PHE A 4 29.91 -11.46 0.06
C PHE A 4 28.56 -12.16 -0.07
N LEU A 5 28.32 -12.92 -1.15
CA LEU A 5 27.09 -13.71 -1.33
C LEU A 5 27.16 -15.09 -0.65
N ALA A 6 28.37 -15.56 -0.32
CA ALA A 6 28.59 -16.88 0.28
C ALA A 6 28.21 -16.95 1.77
N SER A 7 27.82 -15.84 2.41
CA SER A 7 27.45 -15.80 3.83
C SER A 7 25.95 -15.62 4.08
N ILE A 8 25.15 -15.37 3.04
CA ILE A 8 23.70 -15.20 3.20
C ILE A 8 23.05 -16.57 3.11
N HIS A 9 22.63 -17.10 4.26
CA HIS A 9 21.94 -18.39 4.33
C HIS A 9 20.56 -18.21 4.94
N VAL A 10 19.57 -18.80 4.28
CA VAL A 10 18.22 -18.92 4.83
C VAL A 10 18.27 -20.02 5.88
N THR A 11 18.14 -19.65 7.15
CA THR A 11 18.19 -20.59 8.27
C THR A 11 16.86 -21.33 8.41
N ASN A 12 15.76 -20.64 8.10
CA ASN A 12 14.42 -21.19 8.19
C ASN A 12 13.51 -20.64 7.07
N VAL A 13 13.29 -21.43 6.03
CA VAL A 13 12.44 -21.06 4.89
C VAL A 13 10.99 -20.83 5.33
N LEU A 14 10.45 -21.64 6.24
CA LEU A 14 9.10 -21.47 6.76
C LEU A 14 8.97 -20.16 7.55
N GLY A 15 9.97 -19.87 8.40
CA GLY A 15 10.05 -18.60 9.12
C GLY A 15 10.15 -17.39 8.20
N LEU A 16 10.88 -17.51 7.08
CA LEU A 16 10.98 -16.47 6.06
C LEU A 16 9.62 -16.20 5.39
N VAL A 17 8.91 -17.26 5.00
CA VAL A 17 7.59 -17.12 4.36
C VAL A 17 6.60 -16.48 5.33
N ILE A 18 6.54 -16.93 6.58
CA ILE A 18 5.67 -16.34 7.60
C ILE A 18 6.03 -14.88 7.83
N PHE A 19 7.32 -14.55 7.91
CA PHE A 19 7.79 -13.19 8.08
C PHE A 19 7.36 -12.28 6.91
N LEU A 20 7.53 -12.73 5.66
CA LEU A 20 7.12 -11.97 4.48
C LEU A 20 5.61 -11.74 4.45
N VAL A 21 4.81 -12.77 4.73
CA VAL A 21 3.35 -12.65 4.81
C VAL A 21 2.95 -11.67 5.91
N LEU A 22 3.54 -11.80 7.10
CA LEU A 22 3.26 -10.92 8.23
C LEU A 22 3.64 -9.47 7.91
N TRP A 23 4.79 -9.26 7.27
CA TRP A 23 5.25 -7.94 6.86
C TRP A 23 4.28 -7.25 5.89
N ILE A 24 3.81 -7.98 4.87
CA ILE A 24 2.81 -7.46 3.92
C ILE A 24 1.49 -7.16 4.67
N VAL A 25 1.00 -8.10 5.48
CA VAL A 25 -0.26 -7.95 6.22
C VAL A 25 -0.22 -6.76 7.19
N LEU A 26 0.89 -6.57 7.93
CA LEU A 26 1.07 -5.42 8.83
C LEU A 26 1.15 -4.11 8.07
N GLY A 27 1.82 -4.09 6.91
CA GLY A 27 1.86 -2.93 6.03
C GLY A 27 0.45 -2.51 5.61
N GLU A 28 -0.32 -3.43 5.03
CA GLU A 28 -1.70 -3.20 4.60
C GLU A 28 -2.63 -2.79 5.75
N LEU A 29 -2.49 -3.44 6.91
CA LEU A 29 -3.27 -3.11 8.11
C LEU A 29 -2.99 -1.68 8.59
N THR A 30 -1.77 -1.18 8.39
CA THR A 30 -1.41 0.19 8.74
C THR A 30 -2.16 1.20 7.87
N HIS A 31 -2.30 0.94 6.57
CA HIS A 31 -3.10 1.79 5.68
C HIS A 31 -4.57 1.84 6.12
N VAL A 32 -5.13 0.69 6.50
CA VAL A 32 -6.50 0.61 7.02
C VAL A 32 -6.64 1.36 8.34
N LEU A 33 -5.68 1.25 9.26
CA LEU A 33 -5.69 1.97 10.54
C LEU A 33 -5.60 3.48 10.36
N VAL A 34 -4.71 3.96 9.48
CA VAL A 34 -4.58 5.39 9.16
C VAL A 34 -5.89 5.92 8.60
N LEU A 35 -6.55 5.15 7.73
CA LEU A 35 -7.86 5.51 7.19
C LEU A 35 -8.95 5.54 8.29
N LEU A 36 -9.00 4.51 9.13
CA LEU A 36 -10.00 4.38 10.19
C LEU A 36 -9.87 5.52 11.22
N GLY A 37 -8.64 5.91 11.54
CA GLY A 37 -8.36 7.05 12.42
C GLY A 37 -8.78 8.40 11.86
N ARG A 38 -9.01 8.53 10.56
CA ARG A 38 -9.48 9.77 9.92
C ARG A 38 -11.00 9.89 9.87
N HIS A 39 -11.75 8.83 10.18
CA HIS A 39 -13.22 8.78 10.14
C HIS A 39 -13.83 9.28 8.82
N GLU A 40 -13.21 8.97 7.69
CA GLU A 40 -13.64 9.49 6.39
C GLU A 40 -14.67 8.58 5.70
N PRO A 41 -15.61 9.16 4.92
CA PRO A 41 -16.60 8.37 4.19
C PRO A 41 -15.91 7.58 3.07
N LEU A 42 -15.78 6.28 3.31
CA LEU A 42 -15.19 5.33 2.37
C LEU A 42 -16.20 4.98 1.28
N VAL A 43 -15.89 5.28 0.02
CA VAL A 43 -16.70 4.92 -1.16
C VAL A 43 -16.50 3.43 -1.49
N GLY A 44 -15.28 2.95 -1.36
CA GLY A 44 -14.96 1.56 -1.66
C GLY A 44 -13.50 1.24 -1.36
N TRP A 45 -13.16 -0.02 -1.53
CA TRP A 45 -11.80 -0.53 -1.42
C TRP A 45 -11.58 -1.51 -2.56
N ALA A 46 -10.33 -1.66 -2.97
CA ALA A 46 -9.98 -2.58 -4.03
C ALA A 46 -8.74 -3.38 -3.64
N VAL A 47 -8.75 -4.66 -4.01
CA VAL A 47 -7.60 -5.55 -3.82
C VAL A 47 -6.96 -5.77 -5.17
N GLY A 48 -5.72 -5.32 -5.31
CA GLY A 48 -4.92 -5.48 -6.52
C GLY A 48 -3.59 -6.19 -6.26
N PRO A 49 -2.81 -6.44 -7.32
CA PRO A 49 -1.47 -7.02 -7.22
C PRO A 49 -0.49 -6.11 -6.46
N CYS A 50 -0.78 -4.80 -6.40
CA CYS A 50 0.01 -3.81 -5.70
C CYS A 50 -0.50 -3.49 -4.28
N GLY A 51 -1.44 -4.27 -3.75
CA GLY A 51 -1.97 -4.09 -2.40
C GLY A 51 -3.43 -3.64 -2.32
N LEU A 52 -3.82 -3.13 -1.16
CA LEU A 52 -5.17 -2.65 -0.89
C LEU A 52 -5.27 -1.15 -1.16
N THR A 53 -6.09 -0.76 -2.13
CA THR A 53 -6.32 0.66 -2.46
C THR A 53 -7.68 1.10 -1.94
N LEU A 54 -7.71 2.16 -1.15
CA LEU A 54 -8.91 2.71 -0.55
C LEU A 54 -9.41 3.91 -1.37
N MET A 55 -10.70 3.94 -1.71
CA MET A 55 -11.36 5.04 -2.40
C MET A 55 -12.09 5.92 -1.38
N VAL A 56 -11.57 7.13 -1.17
CA VAL A 56 -12.10 8.08 -0.19
C VAL A 56 -12.53 9.37 -0.87
N LEU A 57 -13.63 9.96 -0.40
CA LEU A 57 -14.24 11.15 -0.99
C LEU A 57 -13.50 12.45 -0.68
N ARG A 58 -12.63 12.46 0.35
CA ARG A 58 -12.09 13.69 0.92
C ARG A 58 -11.03 14.35 0.04
N GLU A 59 -10.94 15.66 0.17
CA GLU A 59 -9.86 16.49 -0.33
C GLU A 59 -8.52 16.07 0.29
N PRO A 60 -7.47 15.87 -0.52
CA PRO A 60 -6.17 15.48 -0.02
C PRO A 60 -5.53 16.66 0.72
N SER A 61 -5.52 16.63 2.05
CA SER A 61 -4.69 17.56 2.83
C SER A 61 -3.22 17.13 2.75
N LEU A 62 -2.28 18.09 2.75
CA LEU A 62 -0.85 17.75 2.73
C LEU A 62 -0.47 16.83 3.89
N LEU A 63 -1.00 17.08 5.08
CA LEU A 63 -0.75 16.24 6.26
C LEU A 63 -1.28 14.81 6.06
N SER A 64 -2.47 14.65 5.47
CA SER A 64 -3.02 13.32 5.20
C SER A 64 -2.18 12.56 4.17
N LEU A 65 -1.73 13.22 3.10
CA LEU A 65 -0.84 12.60 2.11
C LEU A 65 0.49 12.13 2.73
N TRP A 66 1.10 12.95 3.59
CA TRP A 66 2.35 12.58 4.26
C TRP A 66 2.17 11.45 5.26
N LEU A 67 1.07 11.44 6.01
CA LEU A 67 0.77 10.35 6.95
C LEU A 67 0.54 9.03 6.24
N ASP A 68 -0.05 9.04 5.03
CA ASP A 68 -0.26 7.84 4.22
C ASP A 68 1.05 7.21 3.74
N VAL A 69 2.13 7.98 3.64
CA VAL A 69 3.47 7.48 3.26
C VAL A 69 4.31 7.16 4.49
N LEU A 70 4.36 8.08 5.46
CA LEU A 70 5.26 7.99 6.60
C LEU A 70 4.87 6.86 7.56
N VAL A 71 3.58 6.71 7.88
CA VAL A 71 3.17 5.71 8.87
C VAL A 71 3.43 4.28 8.37
N PRO A 72 3.03 3.90 7.14
CA PRO A 72 3.36 2.58 6.60
C PRO A 72 4.86 2.37 6.40
N ALA A 73 5.61 3.40 5.99
CA ALA A 73 7.08 3.31 5.86
C ALA A 73 7.77 3.04 7.21
N VAL A 74 7.33 3.71 8.28
CA VAL A 74 7.88 3.52 9.64
C VAL A 74 7.51 2.14 10.18
N VAL A 75 6.28 1.67 9.97
CA VAL A 75 5.85 0.33 10.38
C VAL A 75 6.58 -0.76 9.59
N SER A 76 6.71 -0.59 8.27
CA SER A 76 7.48 -1.49 7.41
C SER A 76 8.95 -1.57 7.85
N GLY A 77 9.58 -0.41 8.11
CA GLY A 77 10.96 -0.35 8.61
C GLY A 77 11.13 -0.98 9.99
N SER A 78 10.17 -0.80 10.91
CA SER A 78 10.22 -1.40 12.24
C SER A 78 10.06 -2.92 12.17
N VAL A 79 9.11 -3.43 11.39
CA VAL A 79 8.93 -4.88 11.17
C VAL A 79 10.16 -5.51 10.52
N LEU A 80 10.74 -4.86 9.50
CA LEU A 80 11.98 -5.31 8.86
C LEU A 80 13.16 -5.32 9.84
N SER A 81 13.33 -4.26 10.62
CA SER A 81 14.44 -4.18 11.59
C SER A 81 14.34 -5.24 12.67
N ILE A 82 13.14 -5.44 13.24
CA ILE A 82 12.91 -6.44 14.27
C ILE A 82 13.05 -7.84 13.65
N GLY A 83 12.40 -8.10 12.53
CA GLY A 83 12.37 -9.43 11.93
C GLY A 83 13.70 -9.88 11.32
N LEU A 84 14.53 -8.98 10.80
CA LEU A 84 15.80 -9.35 10.15
C LEU A 84 17.03 -9.21 11.07
N PHE A 85 16.96 -8.41 12.14
CA PHE A 85 18.13 -8.14 12.99
C PHE A 85 18.01 -8.61 14.43
N THR A 86 16.91 -9.25 14.83
CA THR A 86 16.78 -9.89 16.15
C THR A 86 17.00 -11.41 16.07
N SER A 87 16.92 -12.08 17.22
CA SER A 87 17.02 -13.54 17.35
C SER A 87 15.92 -14.30 16.59
N LEU A 88 14.87 -13.61 16.14
CA LEU A 88 13.78 -14.16 15.33
C LEU A 88 14.13 -14.22 13.83
N SER A 89 15.35 -13.83 13.43
CA SER A 89 15.73 -13.69 12.03
C SER A 89 15.78 -15.03 11.27
N PRO A 90 15.00 -15.17 10.17
CA PRO A 90 15.02 -16.36 9.34
C PRO A 90 16.20 -16.38 8.34
N ILE A 91 17.02 -15.32 8.34
CA ILE A 91 18.18 -15.15 7.45
C ILE A 91 19.40 -14.82 8.32
N ALA A 92 20.47 -15.59 8.16
CA ALA A 92 21.76 -15.22 8.70
C ALA A 92 22.41 -14.15 7.82
N LEU A 93 22.50 -12.92 8.33
CA LEU A 93 23.13 -11.80 7.65
C LEU A 93 24.52 -11.51 8.24
N PRO A 94 25.54 -11.25 7.41
CA PRO A 94 26.86 -10.84 7.91
C PRO A 94 26.77 -9.50 8.66
N HIS A 95 27.68 -9.28 9.62
CA HIS A 95 27.67 -8.14 10.57
C HIS A 95 28.05 -6.78 9.95
N HIS A 96 27.80 -6.57 8.66
CA HIS A 96 28.12 -5.32 7.99
C HIS A 96 26.97 -4.31 8.10
N TYR A 97 27.19 -3.22 8.81
CA TYR A 97 26.21 -2.15 9.02
C TYR A 97 25.65 -1.55 7.72
N LEU A 98 26.49 -1.38 6.69
CA LEU A 98 26.07 -0.87 5.37
C LEU A 98 25.07 -1.81 4.68
N LEU A 99 25.31 -3.13 4.74
CA LEU A 99 24.45 -4.11 4.10
C LEU A 99 23.08 -4.19 4.80
N LYS A 100 23.06 -4.08 6.13
CA LYS A 100 21.82 -3.96 6.91
C LYS A 100 21.01 -2.73 6.52
N PHE A 101 21.68 -1.58 6.36
CA PHE A 101 21.04 -0.34 5.94
C PHE A 101 20.46 -0.45 4.53
N ILE A 102 21.20 -1.03 3.58
CA ILE A 102 20.73 -1.21 2.20
C ILE A 102 19.50 -2.14 2.14
N ILE A 103 19.50 -3.25 2.88
CA ILE A 103 18.35 -4.17 2.92
C ILE A 103 17.12 -3.48 3.49
N LEU A 104 17.28 -2.75 4.60
CA LEU A 104 16.18 -2.04 5.23
C LEU A 104 15.65 -0.91 4.33
N ALA A 105 16.54 -0.12 3.72
CA ALA A 105 16.16 0.91 2.77
C ALA A 105 15.43 0.33 1.56
N CYS A 106 15.92 -0.78 1.01
CA CYS A 106 15.28 -1.47 -0.11
C CYS A 106 13.88 -1.96 0.26
N GLY A 107 13.70 -2.60 1.41
CA GLY A 107 12.39 -3.07 1.86
C GLY A 107 11.40 -1.93 2.10
N VAL A 108 11.83 -0.86 2.79
CA VAL A 108 10.99 0.32 3.02
C VAL A 108 10.60 0.98 1.70
N VAL A 109 11.56 1.16 0.77
CA VAL A 109 11.28 1.73 -0.56
C VAL A 109 10.33 0.84 -1.33
N LEU A 110 10.51 -0.48 -1.33
CA LEU A 110 9.64 -1.39 -2.06
C LEU A 110 8.20 -1.33 -1.58
N THR A 111 7.98 -1.17 -0.27
CA THR A 111 6.63 -0.98 0.30
C THR A 111 6.06 0.41 0.07
N SER A 112 6.87 1.46 0.12
CA SER A 112 6.40 2.86 0.09
C SER A 112 6.47 3.51 -1.30
N LEU A 113 7.05 2.86 -2.31
CA LEU A 113 7.20 3.43 -3.66
C LEU A 113 5.85 3.71 -4.31
N ALA A 114 4.89 2.80 -4.17
CA ALA A 114 3.55 2.97 -4.73
C ALA A 114 2.84 4.18 -4.11
N ASP A 115 2.95 4.35 -2.79
CA ASP A 115 2.39 5.49 -2.06
C ASP A 115 3.10 6.79 -2.43
N LEU A 116 4.43 6.76 -2.55
CA LEU A 116 5.19 7.93 -2.91
C LEU A 116 4.85 8.40 -4.33
N VAL A 117 4.70 7.48 -5.29
CA VAL A 117 4.26 7.80 -6.65
C VAL A 117 2.82 8.35 -6.66
N SER A 118 1.92 7.78 -5.86
CA SER A 118 0.54 8.25 -5.78
C SER A 118 0.45 9.66 -5.19
N VAL A 119 1.19 9.94 -4.11
CA VAL A 119 1.30 11.28 -3.51
C VAL A 119 1.95 12.27 -4.46
N LEU A 120 3.05 11.92 -5.12
CA LEU A 120 3.73 12.81 -6.07
C LEU A 120 2.80 13.21 -7.23
N ARG A 121 1.98 12.25 -7.68
CA ARG A 121 0.98 12.48 -8.73
C ARG A 121 -0.16 13.36 -8.22
N ASP A 122 -0.63 13.15 -7.00
CA ASP A 122 -1.68 13.97 -6.36
C ASP A 122 -1.19 15.41 -6.09
N LEU A 123 0.09 15.60 -5.77
CA LEU A 123 0.70 16.92 -5.66
C LEU A 123 0.81 17.65 -7.00
N ARG A 124 1.14 16.92 -8.08
CA ARG A 124 1.33 17.50 -9.42
C ARG A 124 0.00 17.79 -10.12
N TYR A 125 -1.01 16.95 -9.92
CA TYR A 125 -2.33 17.07 -10.52
C TYR A 125 -3.40 16.81 -9.45
N PRO A 126 -3.70 17.82 -8.60
CA PRO A 126 -4.64 17.65 -7.51
C PRO A 126 -6.05 17.48 -8.08
N LEU A 127 -6.59 16.26 -7.96
CA LEU A 127 -7.95 15.91 -8.35
C LEU A 127 -8.82 15.74 -7.10
N TRP A 128 -10.07 16.20 -7.19
CA TRP A 128 -10.97 16.38 -6.05
C TRP A 128 -12.30 15.71 -6.35
N GLY A 129 -12.97 15.19 -5.31
CA GLY A 129 -14.29 14.59 -5.41
C GLY A 129 -14.40 13.51 -6.50
N GLU A 130 -15.38 13.68 -7.39
CA GLU A 130 -15.74 12.75 -8.46
C GLU A 130 -14.58 12.42 -9.42
N ALA A 131 -13.80 13.42 -9.82
CA ALA A 131 -12.69 13.21 -10.76
C ALA A 131 -11.58 12.33 -10.16
N ARG A 132 -11.37 12.42 -8.85
CA ARG A 132 -10.43 11.56 -8.12
C ARG A 132 -10.94 10.12 -8.10
N ILE A 133 -12.22 9.92 -7.82
CA ILE A 133 -12.86 8.60 -7.78
C ILE A 133 -12.79 7.92 -9.14
N LEU A 134 -13.16 8.62 -10.22
CA LEU A 134 -13.10 8.09 -11.58
C LEU A 134 -11.67 7.68 -11.97
N ARG A 135 -10.68 8.52 -11.69
CA ARG A 135 -9.27 8.19 -11.94
C ARG A 135 -8.84 6.95 -11.15
N THR A 136 -9.19 6.88 -9.87
CA THR A 136 -8.84 5.73 -9.02
C THR A 136 -9.52 4.46 -9.51
N MET A 137 -10.78 4.52 -9.95
CA MET A 137 -11.48 3.41 -10.59
C MET A 137 -10.81 2.97 -11.89
N GLN A 138 -10.43 3.90 -12.77
CA GLN A 138 -9.71 3.59 -14.02
C GLN A 138 -8.38 2.88 -13.74
N PHE A 139 -7.59 3.40 -12.80
CA PHE A 139 -6.31 2.79 -12.41
C PHE A 139 -6.49 1.40 -11.80
N LEU A 140 -7.51 1.23 -10.97
CA LEU A 140 -7.82 -0.05 -10.35
C LEU A 140 -8.33 -1.07 -11.38
N ARG A 141 -9.05 -0.60 -12.39
CA ARG A 141 -9.47 -1.43 -13.51
C ARG A 141 -8.27 -1.84 -14.38
N SER A 142 -7.34 -0.94 -14.67
CA SER A 142 -6.13 -1.27 -15.43
C SER A 142 -5.22 -2.26 -14.71
N ASN A 143 -5.24 -2.26 -13.37
CA ASN A 143 -4.47 -3.20 -12.55
C ASN A 143 -5.19 -4.50 -12.21
N TRP A 144 -6.30 -4.81 -12.88
CA TRP A 144 -7.08 -6.04 -12.69
C TRP A 144 -7.52 -6.25 -11.24
N SER A 145 -7.66 -5.15 -10.49
CA SER A 145 -8.05 -5.22 -9.09
C SER A 145 -9.53 -5.54 -8.95
N LYS A 146 -9.88 -6.25 -7.88
CA LYS A 146 -11.27 -6.48 -7.48
C LYS A 146 -11.73 -5.30 -6.64
N ILE A 147 -12.66 -4.52 -7.19
CA ILE A 147 -13.22 -3.33 -6.55
C ILE A 147 -14.47 -3.74 -5.77
N HIS A 148 -14.51 -3.35 -4.50
CA HIS A 148 -15.61 -3.57 -3.57
C HIS A 148 -16.16 -2.22 -3.10
N PHE A 149 -17.44 -1.98 -3.34
CA PHE A 149 -18.09 -0.74 -2.91
C PHE A 149 -18.75 -0.92 -1.55
N THR A 150 -18.72 0.14 -0.73
CA THR A 150 -19.49 0.19 0.52
C THR A 150 -20.94 0.59 0.23
N SER A 151 -21.83 0.43 1.22
CA SER A 151 -23.21 0.94 1.11
C SER A 151 -23.26 2.44 0.82
N PHE A 152 -22.33 3.20 1.40
CA PHE A 152 -22.13 4.63 1.10
C PHE A 152 -21.68 4.86 -0.34
N GLY A 153 -20.73 4.06 -0.85
CA GLY A 153 -20.30 4.18 -2.24
C GLY A 153 -21.41 3.89 -3.23
N HIS A 154 -22.25 2.89 -2.96
CA HIS A 154 -23.41 2.58 -3.79
C HIS A 154 -24.42 3.74 -3.85
N SER A 155 -24.75 4.36 -2.71
CA SER A 155 -25.65 5.52 -2.70
C SER A 155 -25.01 6.72 -3.38
N TYR A 156 -23.74 7.01 -3.08
CA TYR A 156 -22.97 8.11 -3.65
C TYR A 156 -22.89 8.03 -5.19
N LEU A 157 -22.55 6.85 -5.74
CA LEU A 157 -22.47 6.67 -7.18
C LEU A 157 -23.82 6.86 -7.87
N ARG A 158 -24.88 6.36 -7.24
CA ARG A 158 -26.24 6.50 -7.77
C ARG A 158 -26.71 7.96 -7.77
N THR A 159 -26.39 8.74 -6.73
CA THR A 159 -26.79 10.15 -6.66
C THR A 159 -25.95 11.07 -7.55
N HIS A 160 -24.63 10.84 -7.64
CA HIS A 160 -23.74 11.74 -8.38
C HIS A 160 -23.56 11.35 -9.85
N PHE A 161 -23.48 10.05 -10.17
CA PHE A 161 -23.26 9.58 -11.54
C PHE A 161 -24.50 8.96 -12.19
N GLY A 162 -25.63 8.87 -11.47
CA GLY A 162 -26.88 8.32 -11.98
C GLY A 162 -26.82 6.85 -12.43
N SER A 163 -25.75 6.14 -12.09
CA SER A 163 -25.44 4.80 -12.60
C SER A 163 -25.09 3.83 -11.48
N ASN A 164 -25.30 2.54 -11.75
CA ASN A 164 -24.85 1.50 -10.84
C ASN A 164 -23.33 1.31 -10.96
N PRO A 165 -22.62 0.95 -9.87
CA PRO A 165 -21.17 0.72 -9.92
C PRO A 165 -20.74 -0.30 -10.99
N SER A 166 -21.55 -1.31 -11.27
CA SER A 166 -21.28 -2.28 -12.34
C SER A 166 -21.36 -1.67 -13.74
N GLU A 167 -22.31 -0.76 -13.97
CA GLU A 167 -22.46 -0.04 -15.24
C GLU A 167 -21.31 0.95 -15.43
N LEU A 168 -20.96 1.68 -14.37
CA LEU A 168 -19.86 2.64 -14.38
C LEU A 168 -18.53 1.94 -14.67
N LEU A 169 -18.27 0.79 -14.04
CA LEU A 169 -17.09 -0.03 -14.32
C LEU A 169 -17.06 -0.60 -15.75
N GLN A 170 -18.22 -0.87 -16.37
CA GLN A 170 -18.30 -1.27 -17.78
C GLN A 170 -18.01 -0.08 -18.72
N MET A 171 -18.53 1.11 -18.43
CA MET A 171 -18.24 2.30 -19.23
C MET A 171 -16.75 2.67 -19.21
N LEU A 172 -16.08 2.47 -18.08
CA LEU A 172 -14.63 2.70 -17.95
C LEU A 172 -13.76 1.63 -18.61
N SER A 173 -14.36 0.60 -19.22
CA SER A 173 -13.64 -0.49 -19.92
C SER A 173 -13.61 -0.36 -21.44
N LEU A 174 -14.31 0.65 -21.98
CA LEU A 174 -14.23 1.07 -23.38
C LEU A 174 -13.10 2.09 -23.57
#